data_AF-A0AAN8IHH0-F1
#
_entry.id   AF-A0AAN8IHH0-F1
#
_cell.length_a   1.000
_cell.length_b   1.000
_cell.length_c   1.000
_cell.angle_alpha   90.00
_cell.angle_beta   90.00
_cell.angle_gamma   90.00
#
_symmetry.space_group_name_H-M   'P 1'
#
loop_
_entity.id
_entity.type
_entity.pdbx_description
1 polymer ?
#
loop_
_entity_poly.entity_id
_entity_poly.type
_entity_poly.pdbx_seq_one_letter_code
_entity_poly.pdbx_strand_id
1 'polypeptide(L)'
;RGSFLLDTLTQPVVWSMSLNVEPAVGNFPATGGNATHNIISLVDTRLAFKVKSSNNDHYRVRPVYGFVEGKLVEFFKDSTCQATTKLEIVRLTGPPKEDKLVIQWAEVPAEETDPQAPFKAGAQAGEVILPLKAE
;
A
#
# COMPACT_ATOMS: atom_id res chain seq x y z
N ARG A 1 -10.79 16.09 -44.47
CA ARG A 1 -10.55 17.30 -43.63
C ARG A 1 -11.25 17.08 -42.30
N GLY A 2 -10.50 16.87 -41.21
CA GLY A 2 -10.99 16.82 -39.82
C GLY A 2 -11.91 15.63 -39.53
N SER A 3 -11.96 15.03 -38.36
CA SER A 3 -11.43 15.38 -37.03
C SER A 3 -11.61 14.10 -36.20
N PHE A 4 -10.54 13.52 -35.66
CA PHE A 4 -10.30 13.49 -34.22
C PHE A 4 -11.58 13.46 -33.39
N LEU A 5 -12.03 12.26 -33.01
CA LEU A 5 -12.65 12.02 -31.73
C LEU A 5 -12.05 10.72 -31.19
N LEU A 6 -11.09 10.88 -30.28
CA LEU A 6 -10.67 9.84 -29.34
C LEU A 6 -11.90 9.54 -28.50
N ASP A 7 -12.59 8.45 -28.83
CA ASP A 7 -13.58 7.89 -27.91
C ASP A 7 -12.81 7.24 -26.77
N THR A 8 -12.83 7.97 -25.65
CA THR A 8 -12.36 7.61 -24.33
C THR A 8 -12.67 6.15 -24.03
N LEU A 9 -11.60 5.34 -24.01
CA LEU A 9 -11.63 4.00 -23.44
C LEU A 9 -12.22 4.10 -22.03
N THR A 10 -13.46 3.67 -21.88
CA THR A 10 -14.00 3.21 -20.60
C THR A 10 -13.11 2.05 -20.16
N GLN A 11 -12.06 2.39 -19.41
CA GLN A 11 -11.32 1.38 -18.66
C GLN A 11 -12.35 0.63 -17.82
N PRO A 12 -12.41 -0.71 -17.89
CA PRO A 12 -13.26 -1.45 -16.98
C PRO A 12 -12.85 -1.02 -15.57
N VAL A 13 -13.85 -0.68 -14.75
CA VAL A 13 -13.67 -0.48 -13.31
C VAL A 13 -13.28 -1.85 -12.76
N VAL A 14 -12.00 -2.18 -12.95
CA VAL A 14 -11.39 -3.33 -12.33
C VAL A 14 -11.49 -3.03 -10.85
N TRP A 15 -12.17 -3.91 -10.12
CA TRP A 15 -12.03 -4.02 -8.67
C TRP A 15 -10.61 -4.52 -8.34
N SER A 16 -9.60 -3.98 -9.01
CA SER A 16 -8.22 -4.41 -8.97
C SER A 16 -7.73 -4.09 -7.58
N MET A 17 -7.58 -5.15 -6.82
CA MET A 17 -6.66 -5.24 -5.70
C MET A 17 -5.26 -4.89 -6.25
N SER A 18 -4.94 -3.61 -6.49
CA SER A 18 -3.65 -3.20 -7.08
C SER A 18 -2.49 -3.46 -6.12
N LEU A 19 -2.79 -3.56 -4.83
CA LEU A 19 -1.88 -3.98 -3.78
C LEU A 19 -2.46 -5.17 -3.01
N ASN A 20 -1.64 -6.19 -2.82
CA ASN A 20 -1.88 -7.27 -1.86
C ASN A 20 -1.02 -7.05 -0.60
N VAL A 21 -1.48 -7.52 0.56
CA VAL A 21 -0.72 -7.38 1.82
C VAL A 21 -0.71 -8.70 2.56
N GLU A 22 0.48 -9.23 2.81
CA GLU A 22 0.66 -10.52 3.48
C GLU A 22 1.58 -10.41 4.71
N PRO A 23 1.18 -10.92 5.89
CA PRO A 23 -0.12 -11.53 6.19
C PRO A 23 -1.26 -10.50 6.20
N ALA A 24 -2.46 -10.91 5.78
CA ALA A 24 -3.65 -10.04 5.71
C ALA A 24 -4.22 -9.65 7.09
N VAL A 25 -3.69 -10.25 8.16
CA VAL A 25 -4.04 -9.98 9.56
C VAL A 25 -2.74 -9.88 10.36
N GLY A 26 -2.62 -8.87 11.22
CA GLY A 26 -1.51 -8.77 12.16
C GLY A 26 -1.93 -9.30 13.53
N ASN A 27 -1.33 -10.39 13.99
CA ASN A 27 -1.58 -10.94 15.33
C ASN A 27 -0.42 -10.53 16.25
N PHE A 28 -0.72 -9.87 17.36
CA PHE A 28 0.27 -9.33 18.29
C PHE A 28 -0.06 -9.79 19.72
N PRO A 29 0.97 -10.05 20.54
CA PRO A 29 0.77 -10.26 21.96
C PRO A 29 0.53 -8.92 22.70
N ALA A 30 -0.33 -8.92 23.71
CA ALA A 30 -0.60 -7.76 24.57
C ALA A 30 0.66 -7.26 25.32
N THR A 31 1.63 -8.16 25.55
CA THR A 31 2.93 -7.83 26.16
C THR A 31 3.82 -6.97 25.25
N GLY A 32 3.49 -6.85 23.97
CA GLY A 32 4.26 -6.13 22.96
C GLY A 32 5.01 -7.08 22.02
N GLY A 33 5.10 -6.72 20.75
CA GLY A 33 5.70 -7.55 19.71
C GLY A 33 5.84 -6.80 18.40
N ASN A 34 6.45 -7.42 17.39
CA ASN A 34 6.57 -6.87 16.05
C ASN A 34 5.98 -7.83 15.01
N ALA A 35 5.43 -7.26 13.94
CA ALA A 35 4.98 -8.00 12.77
C ALA A 35 5.47 -7.27 11.52
N THR A 36 5.91 -8.06 10.55
CA THR A 36 6.31 -7.56 9.25
C THR A 36 5.27 -7.99 8.23
N HIS A 37 4.67 -7.02 7.56
CA HIS A 37 3.73 -7.23 6.47
C HIS A 37 4.40 -6.87 5.14
N ASN A 38 4.18 -7.68 4.12
CA ASN A 38 4.69 -7.46 2.78
C ASN A 38 3.56 -6.89 1.93
N ILE A 39 3.71 -5.64 1.52
CA ILE A 39 2.85 -4.97 0.55
C ILE A 39 3.36 -5.36 -0.84
N ILE A 40 2.60 -6.15 -1.56
CA ILE A 40 2.93 -6.68 -2.89
C ILE A 40 2.16 -5.86 -3.92
N SER A 41 2.87 -5.12 -4.77
CA SER A 41 2.23 -4.47 -5.92
C SER A 41 1.91 -5.49 -7.00
N LEU A 42 0.66 -5.49 -7.46
CA LEU A 42 0.19 -6.30 -8.58
C LEU A 42 0.17 -5.53 -9.90
N VAL A 43 0.54 -4.24 -9.87
CA VAL A 43 0.56 -3.37 -11.05
C VAL A 43 1.98 -3.11 -11.54
N ASP A 44 2.08 -2.85 -12.83
CA ASP A 44 3.34 -2.55 -13.51
C ASP A 44 3.74 -1.06 -13.36
N THR A 45 2.90 -0.25 -12.71
CA THR A 45 3.09 1.19 -12.49
C THR A 45 3.62 1.49 -11.08
N ARG A 46 4.38 2.58 -10.94
CA ARG A 46 4.86 3.05 -9.63
C ARG A 46 3.67 3.48 -8.78
N LEU A 47 3.57 2.92 -7.58
CA LEU A 47 2.53 3.24 -6.61
C LEU A 47 3.14 4.00 -5.44
N ALA A 48 2.47 5.05 -4.97
CA ALA A 48 2.69 5.57 -3.65
C ALA A 48 1.75 4.86 -2.67
N PHE A 49 2.23 4.54 -1.47
CA PHE A 49 1.39 4.00 -0.41
C PHE A 49 1.45 4.88 0.84
N LYS A 50 0.34 4.92 1.56
CA LYS A 50 0.14 5.67 2.78
C LYS A 50 -0.51 4.75 3.81
N VAL A 51 0.15 4.60 4.94
CA VAL A 51 -0.35 3.78 6.03
C VAL A 51 -0.98 4.65 7.11
N LYS A 52 -2.18 4.28 7.54
CA LYS A 52 -2.92 4.92 8.64
C LYS A 52 -3.30 3.85 9.66
N SER A 53 -2.75 3.93 10.85
CA SER A 53 -3.19 3.09 11.97
C SER A 53 -4.34 3.76 12.73
N SER A 54 -5.28 2.96 13.22
CA SER A 54 -6.37 3.43 14.09
C SER A 54 -5.92 3.78 15.50
N ASN A 55 -4.73 3.33 15.91
CA ASN A 55 -4.20 3.49 17.26
C ASN A 55 -2.68 3.70 17.20
N ASN A 56 -2.25 4.95 17.30
CA ASN A 56 -0.84 5.34 17.18
C ASN A 56 -0.12 5.39 18.54
N ASP A 57 -0.87 5.28 19.63
CA ASP A 57 -0.31 5.31 20.98
C ASP A 57 0.41 3.99 21.30
N HIS A 58 -0.16 2.87 20.83
CA HIS A 58 0.36 1.53 21.09
C HIS A 58 0.96 0.86 19.85
N TYR A 59 0.66 1.32 18.63
CA TYR A 59 1.32 0.80 17.42
C TYR A 59 2.26 1.83 16.81
N ARG A 60 3.47 1.37 16.47
CA ARG A 60 4.45 2.09 15.67
C ARG A 60 4.54 1.42 14.31
N VAL A 61 4.16 2.13 13.26
CA VAL A 61 4.22 1.62 11.89
C VAL A 61 5.33 2.33 11.14
N ARG A 62 6.20 1.59 10.46
CA ARG A 62 7.27 2.11 9.62
C ARG A 62 7.47 1.24 8.39
N PRO A 63 7.59 1.82 7.19
CA PRO A 63 7.38 3.23 6.83
C PRO A 63 5.89 3.63 6.77
N VAL A 64 5.57 4.90 7.04
CA VAL A 64 4.18 5.43 6.94
C VAL A 64 3.85 5.86 5.52
N TYR A 65 4.85 6.38 4.81
CA TYR A 65 4.76 6.75 3.40
C TYR A 65 5.93 6.13 2.67
N GLY A 66 5.68 5.70 1.46
CA GLY A 66 6.73 5.22 0.58
C GLY A 66 6.21 5.05 -0.83
N PHE A 67 7.11 4.61 -1.68
CA PHE A 67 6.79 4.18 -3.03
C PHE A 67 7.00 2.68 -3.13
N VAL A 68 6.08 2.00 -3.79
CA VAL A 68 6.26 0.66 -4.31
C VAL A 68 6.48 0.83 -5.80
N GLU A 69 7.64 0.43 -6.30
CA GLU A 69 7.85 0.41 -7.75
C GLU A 69 6.84 -0.55 -8.38
N GLY A 70 6.37 -0.23 -9.58
CA GLY A 70 5.63 -1.20 -10.37
C GLY A 70 6.59 -2.25 -10.89
N LYS A 71 6.06 -3.37 -11.39
CA LYS A 71 6.86 -4.31 -12.17
C LYS A 71 7.38 -3.62 -13.46
N LEU A 72 8.46 -2.86 -13.35
CA LEU A 72 9.15 -2.32 -14.52
C LEU A 72 9.84 -3.48 -15.23
N VAL A 73 9.11 -4.06 -16.19
CA VAL A 73 9.67 -4.90 -17.25
C VAL A 73 10.43 -4.02 -18.24
N GLU A 74 11.43 -3.29 -17.78
CA GLU A 74 12.39 -2.67 -18.70
C GLU A 74 13.83 -3.07 -18.31
N PHE A 75 14.34 -3.98 -19.12
CA PHE A 75 15.76 -4.22 -19.42
C PHE A 75 16.65 -5.08 -18.51
N PHE A 76 16.32 -5.39 -17.26
CA PHE A 76 17.19 -6.25 -16.44
C PHE A 76 16.49 -7.49 -15.85
N LYS A 77 16.57 -8.59 -16.61
CA LYS A 77 17.01 -9.92 -16.16
C LYS A 77 16.47 -10.49 -14.82
N ASP A 78 15.18 -10.39 -14.52
CA ASP A 78 14.39 -11.48 -13.89
C ASP A 78 12.89 -11.13 -13.95
N SER A 79 12.11 -11.85 -14.76
CA SER A 79 10.68 -11.59 -15.03
C SER A 79 9.76 -11.95 -13.84
N THR A 80 10.34 -12.30 -12.70
CA THR A 80 9.65 -12.93 -11.55
C THR A 80 9.68 -12.09 -10.27
N CYS A 81 10.26 -10.89 -10.29
CA CYS A 81 10.35 -10.04 -9.11
C CYS A 81 9.09 -9.17 -8.97
N GLN A 82 8.12 -9.64 -8.19
CA GLN A 82 7.03 -8.81 -7.70
C GLN A 82 7.60 -7.70 -6.82
N ALA A 83 7.21 -6.45 -7.06
CA ALA A 83 7.64 -5.35 -6.22
C ALA A 83 6.96 -5.45 -4.86
N THR A 84 7.75 -5.82 -3.85
CA THR A 84 7.27 -6.01 -2.49
C THR A 84 7.93 -5.01 -1.55
N THR A 85 7.12 -4.35 -0.73
CA THR A 85 7.58 -3.42 0.29
C THR A 85 7.27 -3.97 1.66
N LYS A 86 8.27 -4.01 2.53
CA LYS A 86 8.12 -4.47 3.91
C LYS A 86 7.58 -3.33 4.77
N LEU A 87 6.50 -3.60 5.47
CA LEU A 87 5.86 -2.74 6.45
C LEU A 87 6.08 -3.36 7.84
N GLU A 88 6.87 -2.69 8.66
CA GLU A 88 7.09 -3.09 10.04
C GLU A 88 6.06 -2.42 10.94
N ILE A 89 5.37 -3.25 11.72
CA ILE A 89 4.42 -2.83 12.75
C ILE A 89 4.96 -3.31 14.09
N VAL A 90 5.20 -2.40 15.01
CA VAL A 90 5.63 -2.69 16.37
C VAL A 90 4.49 -2.34 17.31
N ARG A 91 3.96 -3.34 18.01
CA ARG A 91 3.02 -3.18 19.11
C ARG A 91 3.80 -3.00 20.41
N LEU A 92 3.53 -1.90 21.10
CA LEU A 92 3.97 -1.64 22.46
C LEU A 92 3.09 -2.40 23.47
N THR A 93 3.63 -2.63 24.66
CA THR A 93 2.91 -3.23 25.78
C THR A 93 1.65 -2.40 26.09
N GLY A 94 0.49 -3.05 26.08
CA GLY A 94 -0.79 -2.38 26.29
C GLY A 94 -1.94 -3.37 26.41
N PRO A 95 -3.17 -2.90 26.69
CA PRO A 95 -4.32 -3.78 26.83
C PRO A 95 -4.61 -4.54 25.51
N PRO A 96 -5.11 -5.78 25.59
CA PRO A 96 -5.55 -6.52 24.41
C PRO A 96 -6.69 -5.75 23.74
N LYS A 97 -6.53 -5.47 22.45
CA LYS A 97 -7.48 -4.68 21.67
C LYS A 97 -7.38 -5.07 20.21
N GLU A 98 -8.53 -5.11 19.55
CA GLU A 98 -8.59 -5.19 18.10
C GLU A 98 -8.52 -3.77 17.53
N ASP A 99 -7.49 -3.52 16.74
CA ASP A 99 -7.23 -2.29 16.03
C ASP A 99 -7.23 -2.58 14.51
N LYS A 100 -7.20 -1.53 13.69
CA LYS A 100 -7.14 -1.67 12.23
C LYS A 100 -6.12 -0.74 11.64
N LEU A 101 -5.49 -1.17 10.56
CA LEU A 101 -4.51 -0.42 9.82
C LEU A 101 -4.98 -0.31 8.37
N VAL A 102 -5.11 0.91 7.88
CA VAL A 102 -5.58 1.22 6.54
C VAL A 102 -4.38 1.62 5.69
N ILE A 103 -4.07 0.85 4.67
CA ILE A 103 -3.02 1.15 3.69
C ILE A 103 -3.71 1.66 2.44
N GLN A 104 -3.58 2.94 2.17
CA GLN A 104 -4.07 3.58 0.96
C GLN A 104 -2.96 3.57 -0.09
N TRP A 105 -3.31 3.40 -1.36
CA TRP A 105 -2.36 3.50 -2.46
C TRP A 105 -2.86 4.44 -3.55
N ALA A 106 -1.92 4.97 -4.30
CA ALA A 106 -2.16 5.89 -5.39
C ALA A 106 -1.18 5.58 -6.52
N GLU A 107 -1.65 5.60 -7.77
CA GLU A 107 -0.76 5.54 -8.92
C GLU A 107 -0.03 6.86 -9.06
N VAL A 108 1.30 6.80 -9.19
CA VAL A 108 2.14 7.97 -9.36
C VAL A 108 3.02 7.82 -10.59
N PRO A 109 3.20 8.88 -11.38
CA PRO A 109 4.19 8.88 -12.44
C PRO A 109 5.60 8.78 -11.84
N ALA A 110 6.55 8.22 -12.60
CA ALA A 110 7.92 8.07 -12.14
C ALA A 110 8.62 9.41 -11.84
N GLU A 111 8.14 10.50 -12.46
CA GLU A 111 8.59 11.87 -12.21
C GLU A 111 8.22 12.40 -10.82
N GLU A 112 7.24 11.76 -10.15
CA GLU A 112 6.82 12.17 -8.82
C GLU A 112 7.88 11.76 -7.78
N THR A 113 8.30 12.73 -6.99
CA THR A 113 9.29 12.55 -5.92
C THR A 113 8.64 12.63 -4.54
N ASP A 114 7.47 13.26 -4.42
CA ASP A 114 6.72 13.32 -3.16
C ASP A 114 5.65 12.22 -3.08
N PRO A 115 5.82 11.21 -2.20
CA PRO A 115 4.81 10.16 -2.04
C PRO A 115 3.51 10.69 -1.45
N GLN A 116 3.50 11.91 -0.89
CA GLN A 116 2.30 12.53 -0.30
C GLN A 116 1.50 13.37 -1.30
N ALA A 117 2.12 13.87 -2.37
CA ALA A 117 1.47 14.67 -3.40
C ALA A 117 0.16 14.03 -3.94
N PRO A 118 0.15 12.76 -4.38
CA PRO A 118 -1.08 12.12 -4.87
C PRO A 118 -2.17 12.01 -3.79
N PHE A 119 -1.79 11.76 -2.54
CA PHE A 119 -2.75 11.65 -1.44
C PHE A 119 -3.34 13.00 -1.03
N LYS A 120 -2.59 14.10 -1.20
CA LYS A 120 -3.11 15.47 -1.02
C LYS A 120 -4.05 15.85 -2.16
N ALA A 121 -3.77 15.39 -3.38
CA ALA A 121 -4.62 15.57 -4.55
C ALA A 121 -5.87 14.66 -4.55
N GLY A 122 -5.95 13.68 -3.64
CA GLY A 122 -7.04 12.72 -3.60
C GLY A 122 -6.95 11.64 -4.70
N ALA A 123 -5.79 11.47 -5.34
CA ALA A 123 -5.52 10.49 -6.39
C ALA A 123 -5.27 9.07 -5.83
N GLN A 124 -5.84 8.75 -4.68
CA GLN A 124 -5.77 7.40 -4.12
C GLN A 124 -6.58 6.44 -5.00
N ALA A 125 -5.91 5.42 -5.54
CA ALA A 125 -6.51 4.38 -6.35
C ALA A 125 -7.33 3.41 -5.50
N GLY A 126 -6.94 3.20 -4.23
CA GLY A 126 -7.70 2.35 -3.32
C GLY A 126 -7.12 2.29 -1.90
N GLU A 127 -7.75 1.46 -1.07
CA GLU A 127 -7.29 1.19 0.28
C GLU A 127 -7.53 -0.26 0.71
N VAL A 128 -6.64 -0.78 1.56
CA VAL A 128 -6.72 -2.12 2.14
C VAL A 128 -6.71 -1.98 3.64
N ILE A 129 -7.64 -2.68 4.29
CA ILE A 129 -7.80 -2.65 5.73
C ILE A 129 -7.22 -3.93 6.29
N LEU A 130 -6.16 -3.78 7.06
CA LEU A 130 -5.50 -4.84 7.79
C LEU A 130 -6.00 -4.85 9.24
N PRO A 131 -6.79 -5.85 9.66
CA PRO A 131 -7.11 -6.02 11.07
C PRO A 131 -5.85 -6.38 11.88
N LEU A 132 -5.63 -5.68 12.99
CA LEU A 132 -4.60 -5.94 13.97
C LEU A 132 -5.27 -6.46 15.24
N LYS A 133 -4.97 -7.71 15.61
CA LYS A 133 -5.49 -8.32 16.84
C LYS A 133 -4.39 -8.33 17.88
N ALA A 134 -4.63 -7.70 19.02
CA ALA A 134 -3.76 -7.81 20.18
C ALA A 134 -4.44 -8.67 21.26
N GLU A 135 -3.83 -9.80 21.60
CA GLU A 135 -4.31 -10.77 22.61
C GLU A 135 -3.28 -11.00 23.72
#